data_AF-A0A930WE99-F1
#
_entry.id   AF-A0A930WE99-F1
#
_cell.length_a   1.000
_cell.length_b   1.000
_cell.length_c   1.000
_cell.angle_alpha   90.00
_cell.angle_beta   90.00
_cell.angle_gamma   90.00
#
_symmetry.space_group_name_H-M   'P 1'
#
loop_
_entity.id
_entity.type
_entity.pdbx_description
1 polymer ?
#
loop_
_entity_poly.entity_id
_entity_poly.type
_entity_poly.pdbx_seq_one_letter_code
_entity_poly.pdbx_strand_id
1 'polypeptide(L)'
;MERSQLKWEDVIQFEEVEGYGKEVWKHDNQYYIVNIEGGMMEDRVVYELSDELFALLESGEKTLREVSWRVQNDCWPPTEEEKLINRRNFIRKYPTSLIDFPENRKLFSQEELEELIPIAEKIWIESKGKLPWNYVSPLEKGE
;
A
#
# COMPACT_ATOMS: atom_id res chain seq x y z
N MET A 1 -10.23 9.10 13.24
CA MET A 1 -11.44 9.78 12.72
C MET A 1 -12.61 8.81 12.72
N GLU A 2 -13.84 9.31 12.74
CA GLU A 2 -15.03 8.46 12.77
C GLU A 2 -15.67 8.36 11.38
N ARG A 3 -16.18 7.17 11.07
CA ARG A 3 -17.02 6.94 9.89
C ARG A 3 -18.35 7.66 10.11
N SER A 4 -18.79 8.44 9.12
CA SER A 4 -20.07 9.14 9.24
C SER A 4 -21.23 8.15 9.26
N GLN A 5 -22.32 8.52 9.94
CA GLN A 5 -23.59 7.80 9.84
C GLN A 5 -24.32 8.09 8.52
N LEU A 6 -23.85 9.09 7.76
CA LEU A 6 -24.40 9.47 6.46
C LEU A 6 -24.12 8.40 5.41
N LYS A 7 -25.07 8.23 4.49
CA LYS A 7 -24.92 7.36 3.32
C LYS A 7 -24.56 8.17 2.10
N TRP A 8 -24.05 7.49 1.08
CA TRP A 8 -23.78 8.10 -0.21
C TRP A 8 -25.01 8.80 -0.81
N GLU A 9 -26.21 8.20 -0.66
CA GLU A 9 -27.45 8.77 -1.18
C GLU A 9 -27.80 10.13 -0.54
N ASP A 10 -27.33 10.38 0.69
CA ASP A 10 -27.49 11.65 1.37
C ASP A 10 -26.44 12.66 0.86
N VAL A 11 -25.18 12.23 0.79
CA VAL A 11 -24.03 13.09 0.43
C VAL A 11 -24.04 13.55 -1.02
N ILE A 12 -24.55 12.74 -1.95
CA ILE A 12 -24.62 13.13 -3.38
C ILE A 12 -25.51 14.36 -3.62
N GLN A 13 -26.36 14.75 -2.66
CA GLN A 13 -27.19 15.96 -2.73
C GLN A 13 -26.44 17.22 -2.26
N PHE A 14 -25.25 17.07 -1.67
CA PHE A 14 -24.44 18.17 -1.14
C PHE A 14 -23.70 18.92 -2.25
N GLU A 15 -23.01 20.00 -1.88
CA GLU A 15 -22.16 20.74 -2.82
C GLU A 15 -20.91 19.93 -3.16
N GLU A 16 -20.72 19.58 -4.43
CA GLU A 16 -19.47 18.96 -4.90
C GLU A 16 -18.34 20.00 -4.85
N VAL A 17 -17.23 19.65 -4.21
CA VAL A 17 -16.05 20.53 -4.18
C VAL A 17 -15.28 20.33 -5.49
N GLU A 18 -15.23 21.38 -6.32
CA GLU A 18 -14.52 21.34 -7.60
C GLU A 18 -13.04 21.00 -7.43
N GLY A 19 -12.48 20.27 -8.39
CA GLY A 19 -11.06 19.88 -8.41
C GLY A 19 -10.73 18.52 -7.79
N TYR A 20 -11.68 17.89 -7.08
CA TYR A 20 -11.47 16.60 -6.41
C TYR A 20 -12.33 15.45 -6.96
N GLY A 21 -12.98 15.66 -8.12
CA GLY A 21 -13.69 14.62 -8.88
C GLY A 21 -14.68 13.79 -8.07
N LYS A 22 -15.89 14.29 -7.78
CA LYS A 22 -16.99 13.55 -7.11
C LYS A 22 -16.65 12.79 -5.81
N GLU A 23 -15.48 12.99 -5.25
CA GLU A 23 -15.03 12.33 -4.02
C GLU A 23 -15.13 13.26 -2.81
N VAL A 24 -15.10 14.59 -2.99
CA VAL A 24 -15.17 15.57 -1.90
C VAL A 24 -16.45 16.41 -1.99
N TRP A 25 -17.15 16.52 -0.86
CA TRP A 25 -18.46 17.15 -0.75
C TRP A 25 -18.51 18.09 0.45
N LYS A 26 -19.36 19.11 0.38
CA LYS A 26 -19.51 20.12 1.44
C LYS A 26 -20.97 20.33 1.81
N HIS A 27 -21.26 20.35 3.10
CA HIS A 27 -22.58 20.67 3.64
C HIS A 27 -22.45 21.32 5.01
N ASP A 28 -23.20 22.39 5.27
CA ASP A 28 -23.20 23.11 6.56
C ASP A 28 -21.81 23.44 7.12
N ASN A 29 -20.91 23.89 6.24
CA ASN A 29 -19.53 24.24 6.57
C ASN A 29 -18.67 23.07 7.06
N GLN A 30 -19.11 21.83 6.82
CA GLN A 30 -18.39 20.58 7.06
C GLN A 30 -18.05 19.90 5.72
N TYR A 31 -16.84 19.35 5.62
CA TYR A 31 -16.39 18.58 4.46
C TYR A 31 -16.57 17.08 4.67
N TYR A 32 -16.78 16.37 3.57
CA TYR A 32 -16.95 14.92 3.53
C TYR A 32 -16.13 14.36 2.38
N ILE A 33 -15.58 13.16 2.59
CA ILE A 33 -14.93 12.38 1.54
C ILE A 33 -15.66 11.05 1.37
N VAL A 34 -15.88 10.66 0.12
CA VAL A 34 -16.55 9.41 -0.25
C VAL A 34 -15.50 8.43 -0.77
N ASN A 35 -15.29 7.35 -0.05
CA ASN A 35 -14.43 6.26 -0.45
C ASN A 35 -15.26 5.11 -1.02
N ILE A 36 -14.69 4.39 -1.97
CA ILE A 36 -15.23 3.09 -2.41
C ILE A 36 -14.51 2.02 -1.62
N GLU A 37 -15.24 1.29 -0.78
CA GLU A 37 -14.75 0.18 0.02
C GLU A 37 -15.44 -1.13 -0.38
N GLY A 38 -14.85 -2.26 0.02
CA GLY A 38 -15.37 -3.57 -0.34
C GLY A 38 -14.81 -4.07 -1.67
N GLY A 39 -14.36 -5.32 -1.67
CA GLY A 39 -13.67 -5.91 -2.82
C GLY A 39 -14.60 -6.16 -4.01
N MET A 40 -15.48 -7.16 -3.90
CA MET A 40 -16.42 -7.53 -4.98
C MET A 40 -17.72 -6.73 -4.99
N MET A 41 -18.06 -6.03 -3.90
CA MET A 41 -19.18 -5.09 -3.84
C MET A 41 -18.62 -3.74 -3.42
N GLU A 42 -18.79 -2.75 -4.29
CA GLU A 42 -18.36 -1.36 -4.09
C GLU A 42 -19.35 -0.65 -3.14
N ASP A 43 -19.11 -0.77 -1.85
CA ASP A 43 -19.83 0.00 -0.83
C ASP A 43 -19.22 1.40 -0.76
N ARG A 44 -20.02 2.42 -1.06
CA ARG A 44 -19.61 3.81 -0.88
C ARG A 44 -19.70 4.19 0.59
N VAL A 45 -18.56 4.54 1.17
CA VAL A 45 -18.43 4.90 2.58
C VAL A 45 -18.11 6.39 2.69
N VAL A 46 -18.87 7.07 3.54
CA VAL A 46 -18.72 8.49 3.81
C VAL A 46 -17.90 8.68 5.07
N TYR A 47 -16.88 9.52 4.97
CA TYR A 47 -16.07 9.97 6.10
C TYR A 47 -16.21 11.47 6.26
N GLU A 48 -16.24 11.92 7.52
CA GLU A 48 -16.08 13.34 7.84
C GLU A 48 -14.64 13.75 7.61
N LEU A 49 -14.45 14.84 6.87
CA LEU A 49 -13.14 15.40 6.57
C LEU A 49 -12.95 16.66 7.42
N SER A 50 -12.00 16.63 8.36
CA SER A 50 -11.71 17.80 9.19
C SER A 50 -11.12 18.94 8.37
N ASP A 51 -11.31 20.17 8.83
CA ASP A 51 -10.76 21.36 8.19
C ASP A 51 -9.22 21.30 8.07
N GLU A 52 -8.54 20.70 9.06
CA GLU A 52 -7.08 20.49 9.01
C GLU A 52 -6.66 19.59 7.85
N LEU A 53 -7.39 18.49 7.61
CA LEU A 53 -7.08 17.58 6.50
C LEU A 53 -7.48 18.17 5.15
N PHE A 54 -8.58 18.92 5.11
CA PHE A 54 -8.96 19.66 3.91
C PHE A 54 -7.93 20.74 3.56
N ALA A 55 -7.38 21.45 4.54
CA ALA A 55 -6.32 22.43 4.31
C ALA A 55 -5.04 21.81 3.74
N LEU A 56 -4.65 20.60 4.18
CA LEU A 56 -3.52 19.86 3.60
C LEU A 56 -3.78 19.42 2.15
N LEU A 57 -5.03 19.13 1.82
CA LEU A 57 -5.46 18.79 0.47
C LEU A 57 -5.46 20.03 -0.44
N GLU A 58 -6.02 21.14 0.04
CA GLU A 58 -6.08 22.43 -0.66
C GLU A 58 -4.69 23.04 -0.90
N SER A 59 -3.78 22.91 0.07
CA SER A 59 -2.39 23.37 -0.06
C SER A 59 -1.56 22.53 -1.03
N GLY A 60 -2.03 21.34 -1.40
CA GLY A 60 -1.29 20.35 -2.19
C GLY A 60 -0.18 19.66 -1.41
N GLU A 61 -0.10 19.83 -0.08
CA GLU A 61 0.84 19.10 0.78
C GLU A 61 0.51 17.61 0.82
N LYS A 62 -0.79 17.28 0.73
CA LYS A 62 -1.29 15.91 0.67
C LYS A 62 -2.20 15.69 -0.52
N THR A 63 -2.05 14.51 -1.12
CA THR A 63 -2.93 14.08 -2.21
C THR A 63 -4.28 13.59 -1.66
N LEU A 64 -5.31 13.63 -2.49
CA LEU A 64 -6.64 13.08 -2.16
C LEU A 64 -6.55 11.62 -1.70
N ARG A 65 -5.66 10.84 -2.33
CA ARG A 65 -5.41 9.44 -1.96
C ARG A 65 -4.79 9.31 -0.57
N GLU A 66 -3.85 10.16 -0.19
CA GLU A 66 -3.26 10.12 1.16
C GLU A 66 -4.28 10.51 2.22
N VAL A 67 -5.10 11.53 1.96
CA VAL A 67 -6.17 11.97 2.87
C VAL A 67 -7.25 10.89 2.98
N SER A 68 -7.68 10.31 1.86
CA SER A 68 -8.60 9.16 1.81
C SER A 68 -8.08 7.97 2.63
N TRP A 69 -6.78 7.66 2.51
CA TRP A 69 -6.15 6.62 3.33
C TRP A 69 -6.17 6.99 4.83
N ARG A 70 -5.89 8.25 5.16
CA ARG A 70 -5.84 8.76 6.53
C ARG A 70 -7.20 8.73 7.21
N VAL A 71 -8.29 9.10 6.52
CA VAL A 71 -9.65 9.02 7.08
C VAL A 71 -10.07 7.57 7.34
N GLN A 72 -9.65 6.64 6.50
CA GLN A 72 -10.01 5.24 6.59
C GLN A 72 -9.18 4.48 7.65
N ASN A 73 -7.86 4.69 7.68
CA ASN A 73 -6.92 3.88 8.45
C ASN A 73 -6.34 4.58 9.69
N ASP A 74 -6.68 5.86 9.89
CA ASP A 74 -6.17 6.72 10.97
C ASP A 74 -4.63 6.82 11.01
N CYS A 75 -3.97 6.51 9.89
CA CYS A 75 -2.52 6.58 9.65
C CYS A 75 -2.26 7.18 8.26
N TRP A 76 -1.09 7.76 8.02
CA TRP A 76 -0.71 8.11 6.64
C TRP A 76 -0.28 6.84 5.89
N PRO A 77 -0.46 6.76 4.57
CA PRO A 77 0.09 5.64 3.82
C PRO A 77 1.62 5.64 3.96
N PRO A 78 2.26 4.46 3.99
CA PRO A 78 3.70 4.38 4.13
C PRO A 78 4.40 5.05 2.96
N THR A 79 5.50 5.71 3.25
CA THR A 79 6.41 6.28 2.26
C THR A 79 7.06 5.19 1.41
N GLU A 80 7.62 5.55 0.25
CA GLU A 80 8.34 4.59 -0.59
C GLU A 80 9.54 3.96 0.14
N GLU A 81 10.22 4.72 1.00
CA GLU A 81 11.31 4.20 1.84
C GLU A 81 10.81 3.19 2.87
N GLU A 82 9.71 3.47 3.57
CA GLU A 82 9.10 2.53 4.51
C GLU A 82 8.60 1.26 3.79
N LYS A 83 8.02 1.40 2.59
CA LYS A 83 7.64 0.24 1.75
C LYS A 83 8.84 -0.62 1.39
N LEU A 84 9.98 0.00 1.03
CA LEU A 84 11.21 -0.72 0.72
C LEU A 84 11.77 -1.44 1.97
N ILE A 85 11.79 -0.77 3.12
CA ILE A 85 12.22 -1.37 4.39
C ILE A 85 11.32 -2.56 4.75
N ASN A 86 10.00 -2.39 4.68
CA ASN A 86 9.04 -3.45 4.96
C ASN A 86 9.20 -4.63 4.00
N ARG A 87 9.41 -4.36 2.70
CA ARG A 87 9.65 -5.40 1.70
C ARG A 87 10.94 -6.17 1.98
N ARG A 88 12.05 -5.48 2.30
CA ARG A 88 13.31 -6.14 2.67
C ARG A 88 13.14 -7.00 3.92
N ASN A 89 12.47 -6.48 4.95
CA ASN A 89 12.20 -7.22 6.19
C ASN A 89 11.32 -8.46 5.95
N PHE A 90 10.30 -8.36 5.10
CA PHE A 90 9.48 -9.50 4.71
C PHE A 90 10.31 -10.58 4.02
N ILE A 91 11.17 -10.21 3.07
CA ILE A 91 12.03 -11.14 2.35
C ILE A 91 13.08 -11.78 3.28
N ARG A 92 13.64 -11.05 4.24
CA ARG A 92 14.53 -11.64 5.26
C ARG A 92 13.81 -12.70 6.09
N LYS A 93 12.54 -12.48 6.42
CA LYS A 93 11.71 -13.44 7.16
C LYS A 93 11.31 -14.65 6.30
N TYR A 94 11.12 -14.43 5.00
CA TYR A 94 10.68 -15.45 4.03
C TYR A 94 11.58 -15.43 2.77
N PRO A 95 12.82 -15.93 2.90
CA PRO A 95 13.85 -15.77 1.87
C PRO A 95 13.57 -16.58 0.61
N THR A 96 12.65 -17.55 0.63
CA THR A 96 12.16 -18.26 -0.56
C THR A 96 11.63 -17.32 -1.64
N SER A 97 11.19 -16.12 -1.27
CA SER A 97 10.80 -15.06 -2.21
C SER A 97 11.92 -14.67 -3.18
N LEU A 98 13.19 -14.91 -2.84
CA LEU A 98 14.35 -14.68 -3.72
C LEU A 98 14.50 -15.76 -4.81
N ILE A 99 13.85 -16.91 -4.62
CA ILE A 99 13.80 -18.02 -5.59
C ILE A 99 12.62 -17.80 -6.55
N ASP A 100 11.43 -17.54 -6.01
CA ASP A 100 10.20 -17.27 -6.79
C ASP A 100 10.32 -16.03 -7.67
N PHE A 101 10.88 -14.96 -7.09
CA PHE A 101 10.86 -13.62 -7.65
C PHE A 101 12.28 -13.06 -7.71
N PRO A 102 13.09 -13.42 -8.74
CA PRO A 102 14.49 -13.03 -8.84
C PRO A 102 14.71 -11.52 -8.88
N GLU A 103 13.70 -10.72 -9.24
CA GLU A 103 13.74 -9.26 -9.20
C GLU A 103 13.94 -8.70 -7.79
N ASN A 104 13.50 -9.42 -6.75
CA ASN A 104 13.68 -9.02 -5.35
C ASN A 104 15.16 -9.00 -4.94
N ARG A 105 16.02 -9.71 -5.66
CA ARG A 105 17.47 -9.74 -5.40
C ARG A 105 18.12 -8.37 -5.55
N LYS A 106 17.56 -7.49 -6.39
CA LYS A 106 18.02 -6.09 -6.57
C LYS A 106 17.84 -5.22 -5.32
N LEU A 107 17.08 -5.68 -4.32
CA LEU A 107 16.83 -4.95 -3.07
C LEU A 107 17.89 -5.19 -1.99
N PHE A 108 18.88 -6.05 -2.28
CA PHE A 108 19.89 -6.51 -1.35
C PHE A 108 21.29 -6.28 -1.93
N SER A 109 22.26 -6.07 -1.05
CA SER A 109 23.67 -6.10 -1.46
C SER A 109 24.11 -7.53 -1.76
N GLN A 110 25.27 -7.69 -2.40
CA GLN A 110 25.81 -9.01 -2.69
C GLN A 110 26.07 -9.81 -1.40
N GLU A 111 26.58 -9.15 -0.36
CA GLU A 111 26.84 -9.76 0.95
C GLU A 111 25.56 -10.26 1.60
N GLU A 112 24.47 -9.49 1.53
CA GLU A 112 23.18 -9.91 2.05
C GLU A 112 22.62 -11.11 1.27
N LEU A 113 22.85 -11.17 -0.04
CA LEU A 113 22.43 -12.32 -0.86
C LEU A 113 23.25 -13.56 -0.56
N GLU A 114 24.55 -13.43 -0.27
CA GLU A 114 25.41 -14.54 0.15
C GLU A 114 24.89 -15.21 1.44
N GLU A 115 24.28 -14.44 2.35
CA GLU A 115 23.63 -14.98 3.54
C GLU A 115 22.24 -15.57 3.25
N LEU A 116 21.40 -14.86 2.47
CA LEU A 116 19.98 -15.20 2.31
C LEU A 116 19.73 -16.32 1.30
N ILE A 117 20.50 -16.40 0.21
CA ILE A 117 20.26 -17.36 -0.88
C ILE A 117 20.41 -18.82 -0.42
N PRO A 118 21.48 -19.22 0.31
CA PRO A 118 21.59 -20.59 0.80
C PRO A 118 20.43 -20.99 1.72
N ILE A 119 19.93 -20.05 2.53
CA ILE A 119 18.77 -20.26 3.40
C ILE A 119 17.50 -20.45 2.54
N ALA A 120 17.31 -19.60 1.53
CA ALA A 120 16.19 -19.67 0.61
C ALA A 120 16.15 -21.00 -0.15
N GLU A 121 17.28 -21.42 -0.72
CA GLU A 121 17.42 -22.68 -1.46
C GLU A 121 17.13 -23.89 -0.58
N LYS A 122 17.67 -23.89 0.65
CA LYS A 122 17.42 -24.96 1.61
C LYS A 122 15.93 -25.09 1.94
N ILE A 123 15.27 -24.00 2.33
CA ILE A 123 13.83 -24.00 2.64
C ILE A 123 13.02 -24.42 1.42
N TRP A 124 13.42 -23.97 0.23
CA TRP A 124 12.76 -24.36 -1.01
C TRP A 124 12.85 -25.86 -1.27
N ILE A 125 14.04 -26.44 -1.19
CA ILE A 125 14.25 -27.87 -1.40
C ILE A 125 13.52 -28.69 -0.33
N GLU A 126 13.57 -28.27 0.93
CA GLU A 126 12.83 -28.93 2.02
C GLU A 126 11.31 -28.93 1.78
N SER A 127 10.76 -27.87 1.17
CA SER A 127 9.32 -27.74 0.93
C SER A 127 8.84 -28.29 -0.42
N LYS A 128 9.65 -28.21 -1.48
CA LYS A 128 9.29 -28.56 -2.87
C LYS A 128 10.10 -29.72 -3.45
N GLY A 129 11.08 -30.24 -2.71
CA GLY A 129 11.95 -31.36 -3.09
C GLY A 129 13.13 -30.98 -4.00
N LYS A 130 12.99 -29.99 -4.88
CA LYS A 130 14.07 -29.49 -5.75
C LYS A 130 13.86 -28.03 -6.13
N LEU A 131 14.95 -27.36 -6.50
CA LEU A 131 14.91 -26.01 -7.06
C LEU A 131 14.15 -25.97 -8.39
N PRO A 132 13.53 -24.82 -8.75
CA PRO A 132 12.91 -24.65 -10.06
C PRO A 132 13.90 -24.91 -11.19
N TRP A 133 13.44 -25.49 -12.30
CA TRP A 133 14.32 -25.85 -13.42
C TRP A 133 14.99 -24.64 -14.10
N ASN A 134 14.36 -23.46 -13.99
CA ASN A 134 14.82 -22.18 -14.52
C ASN A 134 15.55 -21.33 -13.46
N TYR A 135 15.81 -21.89 -12.28
CA TYR A 135 16.52 -21.19 -11.23
C TYR A 135 18.00 -21.04 -11.59
N VAL A 136 18.50 -19.81 -11.50
CA VAL A 136 19.92 -19.47 -11.61
C VAL A 136 20.33 -18.78 -10.32
N SER A 137 21.35 -19.31 -9.65
CA SER A 137 21.86 -18.74 -8.41
C SER A 137 22.55 -17.40 -8.70
N PRO A 138 22.26 -16.32 -7.93
CA PRO A 138 22.94 -15.04 -8.10
C PRO A 138 24.38 -15.05 -7.53
N LEU A 139 24.79 -16.15 -6.89
CA LEU A 139 26.12 -16.30 -6.30
C LEU A 139 27.10 -17.01 -7.24
N GLU A 140 26.60 -17.68 -8.27
CA GLU A 140 27.45 -18.26 -9.30
C GLU A 140 28.04 -17.13 -10.15
N LYS A 141 29.28 -16.76 -9.85
CA LYS A 141 30.09 -15.93 -10.74
C LYS A 141 30.21 -16.68 -12.07
N GLY A 142 29.79 -16.05 -13.16
CA GLY A 142 30.09 -16.56 -14.49
C GLY A 142 31.60 -16.75 -14.61
N GLU A 143 32.02 -17.98 -14.92
CA GLU A 143 33.36 -18.26 -15.44
C GLU A 143 33.56 -17.59 -16.81
#